data_AF-A0A059PE93-F1
#
_entry.id   AF-A0A059PE93-F1
#
_cell.length_a   1.000
_cell.length_b   1.000
_cell.length_c   1.000
_cell.angle_alpha   90.00
_cell.angle_beta   90.00
_cell.angle_gamma   90.00
#
_symmetry.space_group_name_H-M   'P 1'
#
loop_
_entity.id
_entity.type
_entity.pdbx_description
1 polymer ?
#
loop_
_entity_poly.entity_id
_entity_poly.type
_entity_poly.pdbx_seq_one_letter_code
_entity_poly.pdbx_strand_id
1 'polypeptide(L)'
;KELPRRLDSVYYMVNPSPVHRNVFVHRDAWGANVFYHKERPLEERSVLVDFQLCRYSPPAMDFHLVSYLNLEPANRREMIGRLVNLYYETLAEELKTMGIDPSQEQLSREEFEQSLKDFALFGVTYNCIAATILRLPDNYLKTLKDQRPGDFHRFCNIDR
;
A
#
# COMPACT_ATOMS: atom_id res chain seq x y z
N LYS A 1 26.95 7.38 5.83
CA LYS A 1 26.99 5.90 6.05
C LYS A 1 25.83 5.36 6.90
N GLU A 2 24.95 6.20 7.44
CA GLU A 2 23.85 5.76 8.32
C GLU A 2 22.58 5.32 7.58
N LEU A 3 22.25 5.98 6.46
CA LEU A 3 21.04 5.68 5.69
C LEU A 3 20.98 4.22 5.18
N PRO A 4 22.03 3.64 4.57
CA PRO A 4 21.99 2.23 4.16
C PRO A 4 21.67 1.28 5.32
N ARG A 5 22.29 1.53 6.49
CA ARG A 5 22.05 0.75 7.70
C ARG A 5 20.61 0.83 8.21
N ARG A 6 19.97 2.00 8.08
CA ARG A 6 18.56 2.16 8.43
C ARG A 6 17.66 1.45 7.42
N LEU A 7 18.00 1.47 6.13
CA LEU A 7 17.25 0.76 5.09
C LEU A 7 17.31 -0.77 5.22
N ASP A 8 18.35 -1.33 5.83
CA ASP A 8 18.42 -2.77 6.14
C ASP A 8 17.21 -3.23 6.98
N SER A 9 16.67 -2.36 7.84
CA SER A 9 15.47 -2.68 8.64
C SER A 9 14.22 -2.90 7.79
N VAL A 10 14.12 -2.25 6.62
CA VAL A 10 12.98 -2.38 5.70
C VAL A 10 12.89 -3.80 5.15
N TYR A 11 14.03 -4.47 4.95
CA TYR A 11 14.06 -5.87 4.52
C TYR A 11 13.36 -6.81 5.51
N TYR A 12 13.43 -6.49 6.80
CA TYR A 12 12.71 -7.24 7.83
C TYR A 12 11.23 -6.84 7.90
N MET A 13 10.92 -5.55 7.69
CA MET A 13 9.54 -5.05 7.70
C MET A 13 8.66 -5.70 6.62
N VAL A 14 9.20 -6.15 5.49
CA VAL A 14 8.40 -6.79 4.43
C VAL A 14 7.94 -8.21 4.75
N ASN A 15 8.38 -8.80 5.86
CA ASN A 15 8.00 -10.15 6.32
C ASN A 15 6.89 -10.08 7.38
N PRO A 16 6.24 -11.22 7.72
CA PRO A 16 5.31 -11.24 8.85
C PRO A 16 5.96 -10.67 10.11
N SER A 17 5.28 -9.75 10.76
CA SER A 17 5.79 -9.11 11.97
C SER A 17 5.68 -10.06 13.16
N PRO A 18 6.73 -10.20 13.98
CA PRO A 18 6.64 -10.91 15.25
C PRO A 18 6.04 -10.04 16.38
N VAL A 19 5.85 -8.73 16.13
CA VAL A 19 5.44 -7.74 17.15
C VAL A 19 4.00 -7.29 16.91
N HIS A 20 3.65 -7.01 15.66
CA HIS A 20 2.34 -6.47 15.28
C HIS A 20 1.43 -7.57 14.73
N ARG A 21 0.13 -7.49 15.01
CA ARG A 21 -0.84 -8.44 14.46
C ARG A 21 -0.81 -8.37 12.93
N ASN A 22 -0.53 -9.52 12.33
CA ASN A 22 -0.58 -9.68 10.89
C ASN A 22 -1.99 -10.03 10.44
N VAL A 23 -2.36 -9.52 9.26
CA VAL A 23 -3.58 -9.85 8.52
C VAL A 23 -3.20 -10.21 7.08
N PHE A 24 -4.16 -10.70 6.30
CA PHE A 24 -3.98 -10.84 4.86
C PHE A 24 -3.93 -9.45 4.22
N VAL A 25 -2.80 -9.11 3.61
CA VAL A 25 -2.57 -7.84 2.91
C VAL A 25 -2.38 -8.06 1.42
N HIS A 26 -2.83 -7.11 0.60
CA HIS A 26 -2.78 -7.17 -0.86
C HIS A 26 -1.41 -6.75 -1.41
N ARG A 27 -0.81 -5.70 -0.85
CA ARG A 27 0.48 -5.08 -1.21
C ARG A 27 0.60 -4.48 -2.61
N ASP A 28 -0.50 -4.42 -3.36
CA ASP A 28 -0.52 -3.85 -4.72
C ASP A 28 -1.89 -3.25 -5.06
N ALA A 29 -2.55 -2.62 -4.08
CA ALA A 29 -3.86 -2.00 -4.25
C ALA A 29 -3.74 -0.57 -4.82
N TRP A 30 -3.19 -0.46 -6.04
CA TRP A 30 -3.23 0.77 -6.84
C TRP A 30 -4.43 0.76 -7.79
N GLY A 31 -4.82 1.93 -8.32
CA GLY A 31 -6.08 2.09 -9.07
C GLY A 31 -6.32 1.13 -10.24
N ALA A 32 -5.28 0.57 -10.86
CA ALA A 32 -5.43 -0.42 -11.94
C ALA A 32 -5.83 -1.83 -11.44
N ASN A 33 -5.63 -2.11 -10.15
CA ASN A 33 -5.96 -3.38 -9.49
C ASN A 33 -7.29 -3.31 -8.71
N VAL A 34 -8.13 -2.33 -9.05
CA VAL A 34 -9.45 -2.13 -8.45
C VAL A 34 -10.50 -2.00 -9.53
N PHE A 35 -11.46 -2.93 -9.55
CA PHE A 35 -12.65 -2.80 -10.38
C PHE A 35 -13.75 -2.04 -9.64
N TYR A 36 -14.26 -1.00 -10.29
CA TYR A 36 -15.40 -0.22 -9.83
C TYR A 36 -16.64 -0.59 -10.64
N HIS A 37 -17.81 -0.54 -10.00
CA HIS A 37 -19.06 -0.74 -10.72
C HIS A 37 -19.25 0.34 -11.78
N LYS A 38 -19.55 -0.07 -13.02
CA LYS A 38 -19.58 0.83 -14.19
C LYS A 38 -20.58 1.98 -14.05
N GLU A 39 -21.76 1.71 -13.53
CA GLU A 39 -22.87 2.69 -13.46
C GLU A 39 -23.07 3.27 -12.06
N ARG A 40 -22.48 2.65 -11.03
CA ARG A 40 -22.73 2.94 -9.61
C ARG A 40 -21.45 2.87 -8.79
N PRO A 41 -20.37 3.56 -9.22
CA PRO A 41 -19.03 3.39 -8.64
C PRO A 41 -18.92 3.88 -7.18
N LEU A 42 -19.89 4.66 -6.70
CA LEU A 42 -19.94 5.19 -5.33
C LEU A 42 -20.89 4.43 -4.40
N GLU A 43 -21.81 3.65 -4.96
CA GLU A 43 -22.86 2.95 -4.20
C GLU A 43 -22.53 1.48 -4.01
N GLU A 44 -21.88 0.86 -5.00
CA GLU A 44 -21.52 -0.55 -5.00
C GLU A 44 -20.07 -0.75 -4.54
N ARG A 45 -19.81 -1.85 -3.83
CA ARG A 45 -18.45 -2.20 -3.38
C ARG A 45 -17.54 -2.41 -4.59
N SER A 46 -16.30 -1.93 -4.49
CA SER A 46 -15.26 -2.24 -5.47
C SER A 46 -14.72 -3.65 -5.26
N VAL A 47 -14.09 -4.21 -6.29
CA VAL A 47 -13.47 -5.54 -6.27
C VAL A 47 -11.97 -5.38 -6.46
N LEU A 48 -11.19 -5.80 -5.47
CA LEU A 48 -9.73 -5.90 -5.59
C LEU A 48 -9.36 -7.13 -6.42
N VAL A 49 -8.35 -6.99 -7.26
CA VAL A 49 -7.82 -8.06 -8.13
C VAL A 49 -6.30 -8.03 -8.12
N ASP A 50 -5.68 -9.09 -8.66
CA ASP A 50 -4.22 -9.23 -8.73
C ASP A 50 -3.53 -9.34 -7.36
N PHE A 51 -3.77 -10.46 -6.69
CA PHE A 51 -3.20 -10.78 -5.38
C PHE A 51 -1.77 -11.36 -5.47
N GLN A 52 -1.04 -11.16 -6.56
CA GLN A 52 0.28 -11.79 -6.77
C GLN A 52 1.33 -11.41 -5.71
N LEU A 53 1.19 -10.24 -5.08
CA LEU A 53 2.09 -9.75 -4.03
C LEU A 53 1.57 -9.96 -2.61
N CYS A 54 0.43 -10.63 -2.46
CA CYS A 54 -0.23 -10.80 -1.16
C CYS A 54 0.67 -11.48 -0.14
N ARG A 55 0.51 -11.11 1.13
CA ARG A 55 1.31 -11.65 2.23
C ARG A 55 0.54 -11.54 3.54
N TYR A 56 1.00 -12.27 4.55
CA TYR A 56 0.58 -12.04 5.92
C TYR A 56 1.51 -11.00 6.54
N SER A 57 1.02 -9.79 6.83
CA SER A 57 1.80 -8.71 7.45
C SER A 57 0.90 -7.76 8.23
N PRO A 58 1.43 -6.79 8.98
CA PRO A 58 0.58 -5.82 9.66
C PRO A 58 -0.25 -5.00 8.66
N PRO A 59 -1.49 -4.65 9.00
CA PRO A 59 -2.37 -3.86 8.11
C PRO A 59 -1.80 -2.47 7.77
N ALA A 60 -0.89 -1.94 8.59
CA ALA A 60 -0.14 -0.72 8.30
C ALA A 60 0.63 -0.78 6.97
N MET A 61 1.05 -1.98 6.51
CA MET A 61 1.75 -2.13 5.24
C MET A 61 0.86 -1.71 4.08
N ASP A 62 -0.34 -2.27 3.98
CA ASP A 62 -1.30 -1.92 2.93
C ASP A 62 -1.73 -0.47 3.04
N PHE A 63 -1.99 0.03 4.26
CA PHE A 63 -2.32 1.43 4.47
C PHE A 63 -1.26 2.36 3.88
N HIS A 64 0.02 2.14 4.21
CA HIS A 64 1.12 2.95 3.67
C HIS A 64 1.14 2.87 2.16
N LEU A 65 1.14 1.67 1.59
CA LEU A 65 1.19 1.47 0.14
C LEU A 65 0.04 2.16 -0.58
N VAL A 66 -1.21 1.93 -0.16
CA VAL A 66 -2.40 2.54 -0.77
C VAL A 66 -2.32 4.07 -0.69
N SER A 67 -1.89 4.62 0.46
CA SER A 67 -1.78 6.07 0.66
C SER A 67 -0.72 6.72 -0.24
N TYR A 68 0.37 6.01 -0.57
CA TYR A 68 1.43 6.53 -1.44
C TYR A 68 1.15 6.30 -2.92
N LEU A 69 0.53 5.17 -3.27
CA LEU A 69 0.27 4.77 -4.66
C LEU A 69 -0.90 5.53 -5.30
N ASN A 70 -1.89 5.93 -4.51
CA ASN A 70 -3.15 6.47 -5.03
C ASN A 70 -3.38 7.95 -4.74
N LEU A 71 -2.50 8.60 -3.96
CA LEU A 71 -2.69 9.99 -3.55
C LEU A 71 -1.47 10.86 -3.88
N GLU A 72 -1.76 11.98 -4.51
CA GLU A 72 -0.80 13.07 -4.65
C GLU A 72 -0.31 13.58 -3.29
N PRO A 73 0.96 14.03 -3.15
CA PRO A 73 1.52 14.44 -1.87
C PRO A 73 0.71 15.52 -1.14
N ALA A 74 0.06 16.44 -1.88
CA ALA A 74 -0.77 17.48 -1.29
C ALA A 74 -2.05 16.89 -0.66
N ASN A 75 -2.80 16.11 -1.44
CA ASN A 75 -4.04 15.46 -1.00
C ASN A 75 -3.78 14.48 0.14
N ARG A 76 -2.67 13.72 0.09
CA ARG A 76 -2.29 12.82 1.17
C ARG A 76 -2.13 13.58 2.48
N ARG A 77 -1.44 14.73 2.51
CA ARG A 77 -1.25 15.51 3.74
C ARG A 77 -2.57 15.97 4.35
N GLU A 78 -3.52 16.36 3.51
CA GLU A 78 -4.84 16.82 3.96
C GLU A 78 -5.72 15.67 4.47
N MET A 79 -5.66 14.51 3.80
CA MET A 79 -6.60 13.42 4.04
C MET A 79 -6.09 12.33 4.99
N ILE A 80 -4.79 12.24 5.25
CA ILE A 80 -4.19 11.06 5.91
C ILE A 80 -4.85 10.73 7.26
N GLY A 81 -5.15 11.73 8.09
CA GLY A 81 -5.80 11.51 9.38
C GLY A 81 -7.19 10.88 9.24
N ARG A 82 -7.99 11.36 8.26
CA ARG A 82 -9.30 10.78 7.96
C ARG A 82 -9.17 9.36 7.40
N LEU A 83 -8.15 9.11 6.58
CA LEU A 83 -7.91 7.78 5.99
C LEU A 83 -7.48 6.76 7.04
N VAL A 84 -6.65 7.14 8.02
CA VAL A 84 -6.30 6.26 9.16
C VAL A 84 -7.56 5.82 9.90
N ASN A 85 -8.45 6.77 10.19
CA ASN A 85 -9.70 6.49 10.89
C ASN A 85 -10.58 5.53 10.09
N LEU A 86 -10.85 5.89 8.83
CA LEU A 86 -11.69 5.11 7.92
C LEU A 86 -11.16 3.69 7.72
N TYR A 87 -9.86 3.55 7.49
CA TYR A 87 -9.23 2.25 7.23
C TYR A 87 -9.42 1.31 8.42
N TYR A 88 -9.09 1.77 9.63
CA TYR A 88 -9.19 0.91 10.81
C TYR A 88 -10.64 0.67 11.24
N GLU A 89 -11.54 1.64 11.10
CA GLU A 89 -12.97 1.42 11.37
C GLU A 89 -13.54 0.34 10.47
N THR A 90 -13.27 0.43 9.16
CA THR A 90 -13.71 -0.56 8.19
C THR A 90 -13.11 -1.94 8.50
N LEU A 91 -11.80 -2.01 8.78
CA LEU A 91 -11.13 -3.26 9.15
C LEU A 91 -11.72 -3.87 10.43
N ALA A 92 -11.90 -3.06 11.46
CA ALA A 92 -12.43 -3.51 12.74
C ALA A 92 -13.89 -3.96 12.65
N GLU A 93 -14.71 -3.26 11.86
CA GLU A 93 -16.09 -3.64 11.59
C GLU A 93 -16.17 -4.97 10.85
N GLU A 94 -15.42 -5.12 9.75
CA GLU A 94 -15.39 -6.36 8.98
C GLU A 94 -14.91 -7.55 9.84
N LEU A 95 -13.88 -7.37 10.69
CA LEU A 95 -13.45 -8.41 11.64
C LEU A 95 -14.55 -8.77 12.65
N LYS A 96 -15.26 -7.77 13.20
CA LYS A 96 -16.37 -8.02 14.13
C LYS A 96 -17.52 -8.76 13.46
N THR A 97 -17.82 -8.49 12.19
CA THR A 97 -18.83 -9.27 11.45
C THR A 97 -18.47 -10.75 11.30
N MET A 98 -17.16 -11.06 11.30
CA MET A 98 -16.63 -12.42 11.31
C MET A 98 -16.56 -13.04 12.72
N GLY A 99 -17.02 -12.33 13.75
CA GLY A 99 -16.96 -12.77 15.14
C GLY A 99 -15.60 -12.58 15.81
N ILE A 100 -14.72 -11.77 15.22
CA ILE A 100 -13.37 -11.50 15.74
C ILE A 100 -13.36 -10.11 16.37
N ASP A 101 -13.01 -10.02 17.65
CA ASP A 101 -12.80 -8.73 18.32
C ASP A 101 -11.33 -8.27 18.13
N PRO A 102 -11.06 -7.19 17.38
CA PRO A 102 -9.70 -6.71 17.16
C PRO A 102 -8.93 -6.40 18.45
N SER A 103 -9.64 -5.95 19.51
CA SER A 103 -9.01 -5.62 20.79
C SER A 103 -8.48 -6.86 21.52
N GLN A 104 -9.06 -8.03 21.28
CA GLN A 104 -8.60 -9.31 21.84
C GLN A 104 -7.51 -9.95 20.96
N GLU A 105 -7.30 -9.43 19.76
CA GLU A 105 -6.37 -9.96 18.78
C GLU A 105 -5.10 -9.12 18.62
N GLN A 106 -4.74 -8.25 19.56
CA GLN A 106 -3.60 -7.33 19.43
C GLN A 106 -3.72 -6.41 18.21
N LEU A 107 -4.95 -6.00 17.89
CA LEU A 107 -5.29 -5.07 16.82
C LEU A 107 -6.29 -4.01 17.31
N SER A 108 -6.06 -3.49 18.51
CA SER A 108 -6.68 -2.24 18.98
C SER A 108 -6.29 -1.05 18.10
N ARG A 109 -6.98 0.08 18.27
CA ARG A 109 -6.69 1.31 17.51
C ARG A 109 -5.26 1.74 17.76
N GLU A 110 -4.87 1.71 19.03
CA GLU A 110 -3.55 2.11 19.51
C GLU A 110 -2.45 1.22 18.92
N GLU A 111 -2.67 -0.10 18.88
CA GLU A 111 -1.74 -1.04 18.25
C GLU A 111 -1.63 -0.82 16.74
N PHE A 112 -2.76 -0.58 16.05
CA PHE A 112 -2.73 -0.24 14.64
C PHE A 112 -1.95 1.06 14.38
N GLU A 113 -2.22 2.13 15.13
CA GLU A 113 -1.51 3.40 14.99
C GLU A 113 -0.03 3.28 15.34
N GLN A 114 0.34 2.43 16.29
CA GLN A 114 1.73 2.12 16.57
C GLN A 114 2.37 1.39 15.39
N SER A 115 1.68 0.42 14.79
CA SER A 115 2.16 -0.27 13.59
C SER A 115 2.36 0.70 12.41
N LEU A 116 1.52 1.73 12.27
CA LEU A 116 1.72 2.79 11.27
C LEU A 116 3.03 3.54 11.47
N LYS A 117 3.39 3.87 12.71
CA LYS A 117 4.64 4.56 13.04
C LYS A 117 5.85 3.66 12.77
N ASP A 118 5.78 2.41 13.20
CA ASP A 118 6.89 1.45 13.08
C ASP A 118 7.17 1.09 11.60
N PHE A 119 6.14 1.09 10.76
CA PHE A 119 6.26 0.81 9.31
C PHE A 119 6.41 2.07 8.44
N ALA A 120 6.53 3.26 9.04
CA ALA A 120 6.64 4.51 8.27
C ALA A 120 7.87 4.53 7.35
N LEU A 121 9.01 3.96 7.78
CA LEU A 121 10.21 3.87 6.95
C LEU A 121 9.99 2.98 5.71
N PHE A 122 9.28 1.86 5.88
CA PHE A 122 8.88 1.02 4.75
C PHE A 122 8.04 1.82 3.75
N GLY A 123 7.01 2.52 4.22
CA GLY A 123 6.13 3.32 3.37
C GLY A 123 6.88 4.38 2.56
N VAL A 124 7.74 5.17 3.22
CA VAL A 124 8.56 6.19 2.54
C VAL A 124 9.55 5.57 1.55
N THR A 125 10.21 4.46 1.93
CA THR A 125 11.16 3.76 1.05
C THR A 125 10.47 3.25 -0.21
N TYR A 126 9.29 2.63 -0.06
CA TYR A 126 8.50 2.16 -1.18
C TYR A 126 8.03 3.33 -2.07
N ASN A 127 7.58 4.43 -1.48
CA ASN A 127 7.21 5.63 -2.23
C ASN A 127 8.39 6.18 -3.07
N CYS A 128 9.63 6.12 -2.58
CA CYS A 128 10.79 6.51 -3.37
C CYS A 128 10.99 5.60 -4.59
N ILE A 129 10.81 4.29 -4.43
CA ILE A 129 10.89 3.31 -5.52
C ILE A 129 9.75 3.57 -6.51
N ALA A 130 8.51 3.63 -6.04
CA ALA A 130 7.32 3.82 -6.86
C ALA A 130 7.33 5.18 -7.60
N ALA A 131 7.89 6.23 -7.00
CA ALA A 131 7.98 7.55 -7.62
C ALA A 131 8.77 7.56 -8.94
N THR A 132 9.72 6.63 -9.13
CA THR A 132 10.47 6.47 -10.40
C THR A 132 9.57 6.08 -11.58
N ILE A 133 8.39 5.53 -11.30
CA ILE A 133 7.40 5.08 -12.27
C ILE A 133 6.20 6.03 -12.27
N LEU A 134 5.69 6.37 -11.09
CA LEU A 134 4.46 7.15 -10.94
C LEU A 134 4.59 8.62 -11.34
N ARG A 135 5.81 9.18 -11.34
CA ARG A 135 6.04 10.60 -11.64
C ARG A 135 6.57 10.85 -13.05
N LEU A 136 6.44 9.87 -13.93
CA LEU A 136 6.76 10.03 -15.34
C LEU A 136 5.67 10.89 -16.01
N PRO A 137 6.01 11.58 -17.12
CA PRO A 137 5.01 12.30 -17.90
C PRO A 137 3.88 11.36 -18.37
N ASP A 138 2.69 11.93 -18.55
CA ASP A 138 1.53 11.18 -19.02
C ASP A 138 1.84 10.43 -20.32
N ASN A 139 1.38 9.18 -20.39
CA ASN A 139 1.60 8.26 -21.51
C ASN A 139 3.09 7.99 -21.83
N TYR A 140 4.05 8.38 -20.99
CA TYR A 140 5.47 8.16 -21.27
C TYR A 140 5.80 6.68 -21.46
N LEU A 141 5.39 5.82 -20.51
CA LEU A 141 5.64 4.37 -20.60
C LEU A 141 4.89 3.71 -21.75
N LYS A 142 3.68 4.18 -22.06
CA LYS A 142 2.91 3.70 -23.21
C LYS A 142 3.63 4.05 -24.52
N THR A 143 4.03 5.30 -24.68
CA THR A 143 4.78 5.78 -25.84
C THR A 143 6.11 5.04 -25.99
N LEU A 144 6.81 4.81 -24.87
CA LEU A 144 8.06 4.06 -24.86
C LEU A 144 7.84 2.61 -25.31
N LYS A 145 6.79 1.95 -24.81
CA LYS A 145 6.42 0.59 -25.22
C LYS A 145 6.08 0.49 -26.70
N ASP A 146 5.28 1.43 -27.20
CA ASP A 146 4.77 1.42 -28.57
C ASP A 146 5.87 1.79 -29.59
N GLN A 147 6.74 2.74 -29.27
CA GLN A 147 7.75 3.26 -30.20
C GLN A 147 9.13 2.63 -30.03
N ARG A 148 9.51 2.25 -28.81
CA ARG A 148 10.86 1.78 -28.44
C ARG A 148 10.78 0.61 -27.43
N PRO A 149 10.24 -0.55 -27.85
CA PRO A 149 9.98 -1.67 -26.94
C PRO A 149 11.24 -2.22 -26.24
N GLY A 150 12.42 -2.10 -26.86
CA GLY A 150 13.70 -2.45 -26.22
C GLY A 150 14.04 -1.53 -25.04
N ASP A 151 13.86 -0.23 -25.20
CA ASP A 151 14.06 0.75 -24.12
C ASP A 151 13.03 0.55 -23.01
N PHE A 152 11.77 0.25 -23.37
CA PHE A 152 10.73 -0.08 -22.40
C PHE A 152 11.10 -1.32 -21.56
N HIS A 153 11.54 -2.39 -22.22
CA HIS A 153 11.96 -3.60 -21.51
C HIS A 153 13.12 -3.32 -20.55
N ARG A 154 14.13 -2.57 -21.02
CA ARG A 154 15.28 -2.18 -20.21
C ARG A 154 14.87 -1.32 -19.01
N PHE A 155 14.02 -0.33 -19.22
CA PHE A 155 13.50 0.54 -18.16
C PHE A 155 12.73 -0.26 -17.09
N CYS A 156 11.88 -1.19 -17.50
CA CYS A 156 11.03 -1.94 -16.56
C CYS A 156 11.77 -3.07 -15.82
N ASN A 157 12.80 -3.66 -16.42
CA ASN A 157 13.37 -4.93 -15.94
C ASN A 157 14.89 -4.92 -15.69
N ILE A 158 15.63 -3.90 -16.16
CA ILE A 158 17.11 -3.87 -16.07
C ILE A 158 17.59 -2.69 -15.23
N ASP A 159 17.10 -1.49 -15.51
CA ASP A 159 17.59 -0.26 -14.86
C ASP A 159 16.86 0.05 -13.52
N ARG A 160 16.19 -0.93 -12.90
CA ARG A 160 15.41 -0.81 -11.65
C ARG A 160 16.26 -0.92 -10.39
#